data_AF-A0A164NIG7-F1
#
_entry.id   AF-A0A164NIG7-F1
#
_cell.length_a   1.000
_cell.length_b   1.000
_cell.length_c   1.000
_cell.angle_alpha   90.00
_cell.angle_beta   90.00
_cell.angle_gamma   90.00
#
_symmetry.space_group_name_H-M   'P 1'
#
loop_
_entity.id
_entity.type
_entity.pdbx_description
1 polymer ?
#
loop_
_entity_poly.entity_id
_entity_poly.type
_entity_poly.pdbx_seq_one_letter_code
_entity_poly.pdbx_strand_id
1 'polypeptide(L)'
;MMAILNRKASLIVLAVNFAVVVILLVFHSHTSYHEAQLHLCPTVPVGVDDTWINDIKETESMSADEIYRYLHWTNSTSCKTAVDFGFWILNDGGVIAPDGHKAVCLDQSISPVFNNCLVYSFGINNQWTFDEDMAEFGCQVYSFDPSMNVGNHDRSERIHFYDFGLDGKNRLHPTTGWKMRTASTIYQMLSSQHGATTLVDVLKMDIEFSEWNAIPEMLQSGFLADKVKQLAVEIHFNPDDPLEAFHHRVQILRNLEATSQNQAGGFVRFSSRPNPWLKRPLKVLGGREDYIGLELAWYNSKYY
;
A
#
# COMPACT_ATOMS: atom_id res chain seq x y z
N MET A 1 13.10 -38.27 -27.80
CA MET A 1 13.66 -37.06 -28.45
C MET A 1 12.59 -36.10 -29.02
N MET A 2 11.30 -36.44 -29.04
CA MET A 2 10.20 -35.54 -29.46
C MET A 2 9.56 -34.70 -28.33
N ALA A 3 9.73 -35.06 -27.06
CA ALA A 3 9.12 -34.32 -25.93
C ALA A 3 9.86 -33.02 -25.54
N ILE A 4 11.13 -32.88 -25.93
CA ILE A 4 11.97 -31.73 -25.57
C ILE A 4 11.81 -30.55 -26.56
N LEU A 5 11.43 -30.83 -27.82
CA LEU A 5 11.14 -29.78 -28.80
C LEU A 5 9.81 -29.06 -28.53
N ASN A 6 8.80 -29.75 -27.99
CA ASN A 6 7.49 -29.15 -27.73
C ASN A 6 7.48 -28.16 -26.55
N ARG A 7 8.32 -28.35 -25.53
CA ARG A 7 8.42 -27.40 -24.40
C ARG A 7 9.13 -26.10 -24.80
N LYS A 8 10.14 -26.15 -25.67
CA LYS A 8 10.83 -24.94 -26.17
C LYS A 8 9.93 -24.11 -27.10
N ALA A 9 9.09 -24.75 -27.90
CA ALA A 9 8.12 -24.05 -28.75
C ALA A 9 7.03 -23.32 -27.92
N SER A 10 6.48 -23.94 -26.87
CA SER A 10 5.51 -23.27 -25.98
C SER A 10 6.09 -22.10 -25.18
N LEU A 11 7.35 -22.19 -24.73
CA LEU A 11 8.04 -21.10 -24.03
C LEU A 11 8.35 -19.91 -24.94
N ILE A 12 8.68 -20.15 -26.21
CA ILE A 12 8.89 -19.09 -27.21
C ILE A 12 7.56 -18.43 -27.58
N VAL A 13 6.47 -19.20 -27.71
CA VAL A 13 5.13 -18.64 -27.99
C VAL A 13 4.58 -17.83 -26.81
N LEU A 14 4.86 -18.19 -25.56
CA LEU A 14 4.50 -17.36 -24.39
C LEU A 14 5.33 -16.07 -24.32
N ALA A 15 6.64 -16.15 -24.54
CA ALA A 15 7.53 -14.98 -24.50
C ALA A 15 7.24 -13.98 -25.63
N VAL A 16 6.87 -14.48 -26.83
CA VAL A 16 6.45 -13.63 -27.95
C VAL A 16 5.08 -12.99 -27.69
N ASN A 17 4.14 -13.69 -27.04
CA ASN A 17 2.85 -13.09 -26.66
C ASN A 17 3.01 -12.01 -25.57
N PHE A 18 3.87 -12.22 -24.57
CA PHE A 18 4.09 -11.23 -23.51
C PHE A 18 4.80 -9.97 -24.04
N ALA A 19 5.80 -10.15 -24.92
CA ALA A 19 6.46 -9.02 -25.58
C ALA A 19 5.50 -8.26 -26.52
N VAL A 20 4.59 -8.96 -27.23
CA VAL A 20 3.59 -8.32 -28.09
C VAL A 20 2.53 -7.58 -27.28
N VAL A 21 2.12 -8.06 -26.10
CA VAL A 21 1.19 -7.35 -25.21
C VAL A 21 1.83 -6.08 -24.63
N VAL A 22 3.08 -6.16 -24.17
CA VAL A 22 3.82 -4.99 -23.65
C VAL A 22 4.11 -3.97 -24.77
N ILE A 23 4.45 -4.42 -25.97
CA ILE A 23 4.66 -3.54 -27.14
C ILE A 23 3.32 -2.94 -27.60
N LEU A 24 2.22 -3.68 -27.62
CA LEU A 24 0.91 -3.14 -27.99
C LEU A 24 0.40 -2.09 -26.98
N LEU A 25 0.68 -2.26 -25.68
CA LEU A 25 0.41 -1.25 -24.65
C LEU A 25 1.28 0.01 -24.82
N VAL A 26 2.54 -0.15 -25.24
CA VAL A 26 3.49 0.97 -25.47
C VAL A 26 3.28 1.67 -26.82
N PHE A 27 2.72 1.00 -27.83
CA PHE A 27 2.46 1.61 -29.14
C PHE A 27 1.02 2.13 -29.30
N HIS A 28 0.02 1.57 -28.59
CA HIS A 28 -1.32 2.18 -28.55
C HIS A 28 -1.34 3.53 -27.81
N SER A 29 -0.35 3.83 -26.99
CA SER A 29 -0.19 5.17 -26.41
C SER A 29 0.32 6.22 -27.40
N HIS A 30 0.72 5.84 -28.62
CA HIS A 30 1.30 6.76 -29.60
C HIS A 30 0.54 6.94 -30.93
N THR A 31 -0.54 6.21 -31.21
CA THR A 31 -1.30 6.43 -32.45
C THR A 31 -2.80 6.20 -32.28
N SER A 32 -3.52 7.17 -31.72
CA SER A 32 -4.85 7.60 -32.17
C SER A 32 -5.41 8.63 -31.20
N TYR A 33 -5.31 9.91 -31.58
CA TYR A 33 -6.14 10.96 -31.04
C TYR A 33 -7.59 10.71 -31.46
N HIS A 34 -8.35 10.04 -30.61
CA HIS A 34 -9.80 10.19 -30.58
C HIS A 34 -10.19 10.54 -29.15
N GLU A 35 -10.84 11.68 -28.99
CA GLU A 35 -11.42 12.18 -27.73
C GLU A 35 -12.48 11.19 -27.22
N ALA A 36 -12.04 10.14 -26.54
CA ALA A 36 -12.84 9.55 -25.49
C ALA A 36 -12.74 10.52 -24.30
N GLN A 37 -13.85 11.16 -23.93
CA GLN A 37 -13.97 11.89 -22.68
C GLN A 37 -13.82 10.89 -21.53
N LEU A 38 -12.57 10.58 -21.18
CA LEU A 38 -12.20 9.94 -19.95
C LEU A 38 -12.63 10.90 -18.84
N HIS A 39 -13.68 10.56 -18.11
CA HIS A 39 -13.87 11.09 -16.75
C HIS A 39 -12.79 10.47 -15.86
N LEU A 40 -11.54 10.85 -16.12
CA LEU A 40 -10.49 10.83 -15.13
C LEU A 40 -11.07 11.53 -13.91
N CYS A 41 -11.04 10.84 -12.76
CA CYS A 41 -11.21 11.50 -11.48
C CYS A 41 -10.33 12.75 -11.54
N PRO A 42 -10.87 13.96 -11.35
CA PRO A 42 -10.10 15.17 -11.56
C PRO A 42 -8.87 15.09 -10.67
N THR A 43 -7.70 14.96 -11.29
CA THR A 43 -6.45 15.32 -10.66
C THR A 43 -6.60 16.80 -10.37
N VAL A 44 -7.13 17.15 -9.21
CA VAL A 44 -6.96 18.49 -8.68
C VAL A 44 -5.45 18.68 -8.70
N PRO A 45 -4.92 19.62 -9.49
CA PRO A 45 -3.54 20.00 -9.33
C PRO A 45 -3.51 20.64 -7.95
N VAL A 46 -3.18 19.86 -6.92
CA VAL A 46 -2.71 20.43 -5.68
C VAL A 46 -1.41 21.07 -6.11
N GLY A 47 -1.44 22.38 -6.34
CA GLY A 47 -0.24 23.17 -6.57
C GLY A 47 0.62 22.96 -5.34
N VAL A 48 1.58 22.05 -5.43
CA VAL A 48 2.49 21.79 -4.33
C VAL A 48 3.47 22.95 -4.35
N ASP A 49 3.15 23.97 -3.58
CA ASP A 49 4.17 24.86 -3.05
C ASP A 49 5.03 24.02 -2.10
N ASP A 50 6.00 23.31 -2.66
CA ASP A 50 6.93 22.41 -1.96
C ASP A 50 7.73 23.14 -0.87
N THR A 51 7.74 24.47 -0.86
CA THR A 51 8.41 25.25 0.18
C THR A 51 7.75 25.11 1.55
N TRP A 52 6.46 24.74 1.63
CA TRP A 52 5.77 24.60 2.92
C TRP A 52 6.40 23.55 3.83
N ILE A 53 7.01 22.50 3.28
CA ILE A 53 7.72 21.47 4.07
C ILE A 53 8.85 22.09 4.90
N ASN A 54 9.52 23.11 4.35
CA ASN A 54 10.67 23.73 4.99
C ASN A 54 10.28 24.54 6.24
N ASP A 55 8.99 24.86 6.40
CA ASP A 55 8.43 25.62 7.51
C ASP A 55 7.38 24.81 8.31
N ILE A 56 7.42 23.47 8.25
CA ILE A 56 6.53 22.62 9.05
C ILE A 56 6.81 22.86 10.55
N LYS A 57 5.76 23.27 11.26
CA LYS A 57 5.78 23.48 12.70
C LYS A 57 6.01 22.17 13.48
N GLU A 58 6.40 22.30 14.74
CA GLU A 58 6.33 21.20 15.69
C GLU A 58 4.91 20.65 15.77
N THR A 59 4.77 19.31 15.80
CA THR A 59 3.47 18.64 15.63
C THR A 59 2.42 19.13 16.62
N GLU A 60 2.81 19.31 17.89
CA GLU A 60 1.93 19.79 18.97
C GLU A 60 1.39 21.21 18.75
N SER A 61 2.04 21.99 17.89
CA SER A 61 1.67 23.39 17.60
C SER A 61 0.90 23.57 16.29
N MET A 62 0.66 22.49 15.54
CA MET A 62 -0.06 22.55 14.27
C MET A 62 -1.56 22.79 14.52
N SER A 63 -2.14 23.70 13.75
CA SER A 63 -3.60 23.82 13.63
C SER A 63 -4.19 22.62 12.87
N ALA A 64 -5.50 22.43 12.97
CA ALA A 64 -6.19 21.37 12.23
C ALA A 64 -6.00 21.49 10.70
N ASP A 65 -6.00 22.71 10.15
CA ASP A 65 -5.71 22.96 8.73
C ASP A 65 -4.28 22.58 8.34
N GLU A 66 -3.29 22.85 9.19
CA GLU A 66 -1.90 22.45 8.94
C GLU A 66 -1.74 20.93 9.01
N ILE A 67 -2.46 20.27 9.91
CA ILE A 67 -2.48 18.80 9.99
C ILE A 67 -3.05 18.21 8.70
N TYR A 68 -4.21 18.67 8.25
CA TYR A 68 -4.80 18.14 7.01
C TYR A 68 -3.95 18.46 5.79
N ARG A 69 -3.31 19.63 5.75
CA ARG A 69 -2.30 19.92 4.72
C ARG A 69 -1.15 18.93 4.72
N TYR A 70 -0.62 18.55 5.89
CA TYR A 70 0.41 17.50 6.01
C TYR A 70 -0.10 16.12 5.58
N LEU A 71 -1.33 15.75 5.95
CA LEU A 71 -1.92 14.46 5.62
C LEU A 71 -2.08 14.31 4.09
N HIS A 72 -2.55 15.35 3.41
CA HIS A 72 -2.68 15.37 1.94
C HIS A 72 -1.35 15.55 1.19
N TRP A 73 -0.29 15.99 1.87
CA TRP A 73 1.00 16.22 1.25
C TRP A 73 1.68 14.91 0.81
N THR A 74 2.42 14.99 -0.30
CA THR A 74 3.26 13.90 -0.81
C THR A 74 4.44 14.46 -1.61
N ASN A 75 5.57 13.74 -1.62
CA ASN A 75 6.67 13.96 -2.55
C ASN A 75 6.45 13.11 -3.81
N SER A 76 5.44 13.43 -4.60
CA SER A 76 5.00 12.62 -5.75
C SER A 76 6.08 12.45 -6.83
N THR A 77 7.04 13.38 -6.91
CA THR A 77 8.16 13.29 -7.86
C THR A 77 9.28 12.36 -7.42
N SER A 78 9.27 11.91 -6.15
CA SER A 78 10.29 11.02 -5.60
C SER A 78 10.22 9.59 -6.13
N CYS A 79 9.05 9.17 -6.64
CA CYS A 79 8.89 7.94 -7.40
C CYS A 79 8.48 8.29 -8.83
N LYS A 80 9.32 7.98 -9.82
CA LYS A 80 9.05 8.34 -11.23
C LYS A 80 7.99 7.44 -11.85
N THR A 81 7.88 6.21 -11.34
CA THR A 81 7.02 5.16 -11.88
C THR A 81 6.07 4.65 -10.80
N ALA A 82 5.27 5.54 -10.22
CA ALA A 82 4.20 5.15 -9.29
C ALA A 82 3.03 4.55 -10.10
N VAL A 83 2.66 3.31 -9.79
CA VAL A 83 1.58 2.57 -10.46
C VAL A 83 0.62 2.03 -9.42
N ASP A 84 -0.66 2.15 -9.68
CA ASP A 84 -1.69 1.55 -8.84
C ASP A 84 -1.97 0.10 -9.22
N PHE A 85 -2.08 -0.72 -8.19
CA PHE A 85 -2.52 -2.11 -8.27
C PHE A 85 -3.87 -2.25 -7.57
N GLY A 86 -4.68 -3.19 -8.03
CA GLY A 86 -5.94 -3.60 -7.43
C GLY A 86 -7.19 -3.01 -8.08
N PHE A 87 -7.16 -2.76 -9.39
CA PHE A 87 -8.35 -2.31 -10.11
C PHE A 87 -9.22 -3.46 -10.63
N TRP A 88 -10.51 -3.20 -10.82
CA TRP A 88 -11.36 -4.03 -11.67
C TRP A 88 -11.28 -3.54 -13.11
N ILE A 89 -10.85 -4.41 -14.02
CA ILE A 89 -10.94 -4.17 -15.46
C ILE A 89 -12.28 -4.72 -15.95
N LEU A 90 -13.13 -3.84 -16.47
CA LEU A 90 -14.44 -4.18 -17.02
C LEU A 90 -14.30 -4.70 -18.46
N ASN A 91 -15.27 -5.48 -18.91
CA ASN A 91 -15.26 -6.10 -20.24
C ASN A 91 -15.25 -5.08 -21.40
N ASP A 92 -15.68 -3.85 -21.16
CA ASP A 92 -15.68 -2.74 -22.12
C ASP A 92 -14.40 -1.90 -22.08
N GLY A 93 -13.41 -2.30 -21.27
CA GLY A 93 -12.18 -1.56 -21.04
C GLY A 93 -12.28 -0.47 -19.97
N GLY A 94 -13.44 -0.32 -19.30
CA GLY A 94 -13.56 0.54 -18.13
C GLY A 94 -12.70 0.05 -16.96
N VAL A 95 -12.27 0.97 -16.10
CA VAL A 95 -11.45 0.67 -14.92
C VAL A 95 -12.17 1.22 -13.68
N ILE A 96 -12.39 0.36 -12.69
CA ILE A 96 -12.94 0.76 -11.39
C ILE A 96 -11.85 0.55 -10.33
N ALA A 97 -11.59 1.58 -9.54
CA ALA A 97 -10.81 1.48 -8.32
C ALA A 97 -11.74 1.02 -7.20
N PRO A 98 -11.65 -0.22 -6.69
CA PRO A 98 -12.33 -0.59 -5.47
C PRO A 98 -11.60 -0.04 -4.25
N ASP A 99 -12.24 -0.16 -3.09
CA ASP A 99 -11.59 0.02 -1.81
C ASP A 99 -10.41 -0.96 -1.66
N GLY A 100 -9.22 -0.47 -1.31
CA GLY A 100 -8.03 -1.31 -1.18
C GLY A 100 -7.11 -1.42 -2.41
N HIS A 101 -7.32 -0.63 -3.48
CA HIS A 101 -6.29 -0.40 -4.50
C HIS A 101 -5.15 0.45 -3.92
N LYS A 102 -3.89 0.14 -4.22
CA LYS A 102 -2.74 0.82 -3.60
C LYS A 102 -1.66 1.16 -4.63
N ALA A 103 -1.00 2.30 -4.41
CA ALA A 103 0.13 2.74 -5.22
C ALA A 103 1.42 1.99 -4.83
N VAL A 104 2.17 1.54 -5.83
CA VAL A 104 3.47 0.87 -5.70
C VAL A 104 4.47 1.59 -6.59
N CYS A 105 5.67 1.83 -6.06
CA CYS A 105 6.76 2.43 -6.82
C CYS A 105 7.50 1.37 -7.63
N LEU A 106 7.55 1.56 -8.95
CA LEU A 106 8.24 0.66 -9.89
C LEU A 106 9.56 1.24 -10.42
N ASP A 107 10.12 2.23 -9.71
CA ASP A 107 11.48 2.68 -10.01
C ASP A 107 12.47 1.52 -9.86
N GLN A 108 13.46 1.46 -10.74
CA GLN A 108 14.33 0.29 -10.91
C GLN A 108 15.00 -0.18 -9.62
N SER A 109 15.35 0.71 -8.69
CA SER A 109 16.04 0.35 -7.44
C SER A 109 15.12 -0.29 -6.41
N ILE A 110 13.83 0.04 -6.41
CA ILE A 110 12.89 -0.37 -5.35
C ILE A 110 11.79 -1.31 -5.83
N SER A 111 11.53 -1.39 -7.14
CA SER A 111 10.48 -2.21 -7.73
C SER A 111 10.48 -3.63 -7.18
N PRO A 112 9.30 -4.26 -6.97
CA PRO A 112 9.21 -5.70 -6.81
C PRO A 112 9.88 -6.39 -8.01
N VAL A 113 10.63 -7.46 -7.75
CA VAL A 113 11.27 -8.23 -8.82
C VAL A 113 10.25 -9.19 -9.42
N PHE A 114 9.99 -9.07 -10.73
CA PHE A 114 9.06 -9.93 -11.45
C PHE A 114 9.33 -11.42 -11.18
N ASN A 115 8.28 -12.18 -10.86
CA ASN A 115 8.35 -13.60 -10.46
C ASN A 115 9.20 -13.94 -9.21
N ASN A 116 9.71 -12.95 -8.48
CA ASN A 116 10.55 -13.17 -7.30
C ASN A 116 10.37 -12.03 -6.28
N CYS A 117 9.14 -11.85 -5.82
CA CYS A 117 8.77 -10.84 -4.84
C CYS A 117 7.88 -11.41 -3.75
N LEU A 118 7.88 -10.75 -2.59
CA LEU A 118 7.06 -11.10 -1.44
C LEU A 118 6.13 -9.95 -1.07
N VAL A 119 4.84 -10.22 -0.96
CA VAL A 119 3.82 -9.23 -0.59
C VAL A 119 3.10 -9.69 0.66
N TYR A 120 2.95 -8.78 1.63
CA TYR A 120 2.02 -8.94 2.75
C TYR A 120 0.84 -8.00 2.54
N SER A 121 -0.38 -8.52 2.61
CA SER A 121 -1.63 -7.78 2.37
C SER A 121 -2.56 -7.94 3.58
N PHE A 122 -2.69 -6.91 4.40
CA PHE A 122 -3.46 -6.94 5.64
C PHE A 122 -4.82 -6.25 5.48
N GLY A 123 -5.87 -6.92 5.99
CA GLY A 123 -7.27 -6.49 6.03
C GLY A 123 -7.91 -6.41 4.65
N ILE A 124 -7.87 -7.53 3.92
CA ILE A 124 -8.32 -7.56 2.54
C ILE A 124 -9.85 -7.48 2.39
N ASN A 125 -10.64 -7.82 3.41
CA ASN A 125 -12.10 -7.79 3.45
C ASN A 125 -12.79 -8.34 2.17
N ASN A 126 -12.35 -9.51 1.69
CA ASN A 126 -12.79 -10.12 0.43
C ASN A 126 -12.48 -9.32 -0.86
N GLN A 127 -11.67 -8.28 -0.78
CA GLN A 127 -11.21 -7.49 -1.92
C GLN A 127 -9.82 -7.93 -2.37
N TRP A 128 -9.84 -8.87 -3.30
CA TRP A 128 -8.68 -9.62 -3.76
C TRP A 128 -7.93 -8.98 -4.92
N THR A 129 -8.43 -7.91 -5.53
CA THR A 129 -7.88 -7.36 -6.77
C THR A 129 -6.41 -6.99 -6.64
N PHE A 130 -6.00 -6.32 -5.55
CA PHE A 130 -4.60 -5.98 -5.33
C PHE A 130 -3.72 -7.24 -5.21
N ASP A 131 -4.18 -8.21 -4.43
CA ASP A 131 -3.50 -9.46 -4.16
C ASP A 131 -3.36 -10.30 -5.45
N GLU A 132 -4.39 -10.29 -6.30
CA GLU A 132 -4.40 -10.95 -7.60
C GLU A 132 -3.46 -10.27 -8.60
N ASP A 133 -3.47 -8.93 -8.70
CA ASP A 133 -2.56 -8.20 -9.58
C ASP A 133 -1.09 -8.44 -9.18
N MET A 134 -0.78 -8.46 -7.88
CA MET A 134 0.57 -8.77 -7.39
C MET A 134 0.97 -10.23 -7.61
N ALA A 135 0.02 -11.16 -7.51
CA ALA A 135 0.25 -12.57 -7.84
C ALA A 135 0.47 -12.77 -9.35
N GLU A 136 -0.25 -12.04 -10.21
CA GLU A 136 -0.05 -12.03 -11.67
C GLU A 136 1.29 -11.41 -12.06
N PHE A 137 1.74 -10.38 -11.34
CA PHE A 137 3.12 -9.87 -11.41
C PHE A 137 4.16 -10.93 -10.98
N GLY A 138 3.72 -12.01 -10.34
CA GLY A 138 4.54 -13.16 -9.99
C GLY A 138 5.07 -13.13 -8.56
N CYS A 139 4.49 -12.32 -7.67
CA CYS A 139 4.84 -12.36 -6.25
C CYS A 139 4.26 -13.59 -5.54
N GLN A 140 4.83 -13.93 -4.39
CA GLN A 140 4.16 -14.71 -3.36
C GLN A 140 3.43 -13.73 -2.45
N VAL A 141 2.12 -13.88 -2.31
CA VAL A 141 1.24 -12.97 -1.60
C VAL A 141 0.68 -13.68 -0.37
N TYR A 142 0.91 -13.08 0.79
CA TYR A 142 0.37 -13.52 2.06
C TYR A 142 -0.70 -12.53 2.49
N SER A 143 -1.95 -12.98 2.48
CA SER A 143 -3.12 -12.17 2.77
C SER A 143 -3.65 -12.49 4.16
N PHE A 144 -4.07 -11.47 4.90
CA PHE A 144 -4.43 -11.60 6.31
C PHE A 144 -5.73 -10.86 6.60
N ASP A 145 -6.74 -11.56 7.12
CA ASP A 145 -7.95 -10.90 7.59
C ASP A 145 -8.74 -11.78 8.57
N PRO A 146 -8.84 -11.42 9.87
CA PRO A 146 -9.59 -12.23 10.82
C PRO A 146 -11.12 -12.00 10.72
N SER A 147 -11.57 -10.98 9.99
CA SER A 147 -12.99 -10.59 9.87
C SER A 147 -13.75 -11.42 8.83
N MET A 148 -13.05 -11.99 7.85
CA MET A 148 -13.65 -12.76 6.76
C MET A 148 -14.36 -14.05 7.21
N ASN A 149 -14.14 -14.49 8.46
CA ASN A 149 -14.75 -15.68 9.05
C ASN A 149 -14.52 -16.95 8.20
N VAL A 150 -13.35 -17.04 7.58
CA VAL A 150 -12.84 -18.22 6.87
C VAL A 150 -11.51 -18.63 7.49
N GLY A 151 -11.24 -19.93 7.53
CA GLY A 151 -9.96 -20.45 8.02
C GLY A 151 -8.83 -20.20 7.03
N ASN A 152 -7.60 -20.50 7.46
CA ASN A 152 -6.42 -20.44 6.59
C ASN A 152 -6.62 -21.33 5.37
N HIS A 153 -6.30 -20.80 4.19
CA HIS A 153 -6.42 -21.52 2.93
C HIS A 153 -5.53 -20.89 1.87
N ASP A 154 -5.21 -21.66 0.84
CA ASP A 154 -4.60 -21.13 -0.37
C ASP A 154 -5.71 -20.70 -1.33
N ARG A 155 -5.72 -19.43 -1.72
CA ARG A 155 -6.60 -18.94 -2.78
C ARG A 155 -6.08 -19.34 -4.15
N SER A 156 -4.76 -19.39 -4.32
CA SER A 156 -4.07 -19.85 -5.52
C SER A 156 -2.67 -20.38 -5.17
N GLU A 157 -1.89 -20.83 -6.15
CA GLU A 157 -0.48 -21.23 -5.95
C GLU A 157 0.43 -20.10 -5.45
N ARG A 158 -0.04 -18.84 -5.52
CA ARG A 158 0.73 -17.64 -5.15
C ARG A 158 0.06 -16.81 -4.07
N ILE A 159 -1.16 -17.14 -3.65
CA ILE A 159 -1.93 -16.36 -2.67
C ILE A 159 -2.31 -17.26 -1.51
N HIS A 160 -1.76 -16.95 -0.34
CA HIS A 160 -1.91 -17.72 0.90
C HIS A 160 -2.64 -16.87 1.94
N PHE A 161 -3.82 -17.30 2.37
CA PHE A 161 -4.66 -16.56 3.30
C PHE A 161 -4.54 -17.07 4.74
N TYR A 162 -4.53 -16.14 5.69
CA TYR A 162 -4.46 -16.40 7.13
C TYR A 162 -5.50 -15.63 7.94
N ASP A 163 -6.09 -16.30 8.92
CA ASP A 163 -7.13 -15.82 9.84
C ASP A 163 -6.59 -14.95 11.00
N PHE A 164 -5.58 -14.11 10.73
CA PHE A 164 -4.93 -13.25 11.72
C PHE A 164 -5.11 -11.77 11.37
N GLY A 165 -5.28 -10.93 12.39
CA GLY A 165 -5.20 -9.48 12.24
C GLY A 165 -3.83 -8.93 12.62
N LEU A 166 -3.47 -7.78 12.06
CA LEU A 166 -2.26 -7.04 12.41
C LEU A 166 -2.56 -6.01 13.51
N ASP A 167 -1.68 -5.92 14.51
CA ASP A 167 -1.79 -4.96 15.61
C ASP A 167 -0.42 -4.76 16.28
N GLY A 168 -0.31 -3.80 17.19
CA GLY A 168 0.90 -3.55 17.98
C GLY A 168 1.16 -4.55 19.11
N LYS A 169 0.40 -5.64 19.23
CA LYS A 169 0.66 -6.74 20.19
C LYS A 169 -0.07 -8.03 19.84
N ASN A 170 0.57 -9.14 20.18
CA ASN A 170 -0.03 -10.47 20.11
C ASN A 170 -1.12 -10.65 21.17
N ARG A 171 -2.39 -10.81 20.74
CA ARG A 171 -3.52 -11.03 21.66
C ARG A 171 -4.74 -11.62 20.95
N LEU A 172 -5.77 -11.94 21.72
CA LEU A 172 -7.14 -11.94 21.20
C LEU A 172 -7.69 -10.51 21.30
N HIS A 173 -8.30 -10.02 20.22
CA HIS A 173 -8.95 -8.73 20.23
C HIS A 173 -10.10 -8.76 21.26
N PRO A 174 -10.18 -7.78 22.19
CA PRO A 174 -11.06 -7.87 23.35
C PRO A 174 -12.55 -7.95 23.00
N THR A 175 -12.95 -7.36 21.89
CA THR A 175 -14.36 -7.30 21.48
C THR A 175 -14.72 -8.38 20.46
N THR A 176 -13.85 -8.62 19.48
CA THR A 176 -14.16 -9.50 18.34
C THR A 176 -13.61 -10.92 18.52
N GLY A 177 -12.70 -11.13 19.48
CA GLY A 177 -12.02 -12.41 19.66
C GLY A 177 -11.00 -12.74 18.56
N TRP A 178 -10.75 -11.83 17.61
CA TRP A 178 -9.80 -12.04 16.52
C TRP A 178 -8.38 -12.28 17.03
N LYS A 179 -7.65 -13.18 16.38
CA LYS A 179 -6.24 -13.44 16.68
C LYS A 179 -5.40 -12.30 16.11
N MET A 180 -5.03 -11.34 16.96
CA MET A 180 -4.16 -10.24 16.57
C MET A 180 -2.69 -10.62 16.78
N ARG A 181 -1.82 -10.19 15.86
CA ARG A 181 -0.38 -10.46 15.86
C ARG A 181 0.42 -9.23 15.46
N THR A 182 1.66 -9.13 15.94
CA THR A 182 2.62 -8.16 15.41
C THR A 182 3.19 -8.64 14.08
N ALA A 183 3.65 -7.72 13.23
CA ALA A 183 4.23 -8.08 11.93
C ALA A 183 5.46 -8.98 12.08
N SER A 184 6.31 -8.70 13.07
CA SER A 184 7.46 -9.53 13.41
C SER A 184 7.09 -10.97 13.75
N THR A 185 5.98 -11.18 14.47
CA THR A 185 5.49 -12.52 14.81
C THR A 185 4.99 -13.25 13.57
N ILE A 186 4.21 -12.57 12.73
CA ILE A 186 3.69 -13.13 11.47
C ILE A 186 4.85 -13.54 10.56
N TYR A 187 5.83 -12.66 10.38
CA TYR A 187 7.02 -12.94 9.57
C TYR A 187 7.82 -14.13 10.09
N GLN A 188 7.98 -14.26 11.42
CA GLN A 188 8.65 -15.41 12.00
C GLN A 188 7.87 -16.71 11.76
N MET A 189 6.55 -16.70 11.91
CA MET A 189 5.67 -17.85 11.65
C MET A 189 5.76 -18.35 10.21
N LEU A 190 5.93 -17.44 9.26
CA LEU A 190 5.94 -17.73 7.81
C LEU A 190 7.36 -17.88 7.23
N SER A 191 8.40 -17.70 8.05
CA SER A 191 9.80 -17.74 7.64
C SER A 191 10.24 -19.04 6.97
N SER A 192 9.60 -20.17 7.28
CA SER A 192 9.87 -21.46 6.61
C SER A 192 9.28 -21.53 5.19
N GLN A 193 8.30 -20.68 4.87
CA GLN A 193 7.62 -20.66 3.59
C GLN A 193 8.31 -19.70 2.62
N HIS A 194 8.53 -18.46 3.02
CA HIS A 194 9.16 -17.44 2.15
C HIS A 194 10.67 -17.27 2.39
N GLY A 195 11.24 -17.87 3.44
CA GLY A 195 12.64 -17.73 3.82
C GLY A 195 12.85 -16.63 4.88
N ALA A 196 13.70 -16.92 5.88
CA ALA A 196 13.92 -16.04 7.04
C ALA A 196 14.62 -14.70 6.70
N THR A 197 15.29 -14.61 5.55
CA THR A 197 16.03 -13.42 5.11
C THR A 197 15.34 -12.64 4.00
N THR A 198 14.20 -13.13 3.50
CA THR A 198 13.48 -12.53 2.38
C THR A 198 12.86 -11.19 2.78
N LEU A 199 13.06 -10.15 1.97
CA LEU A 199 12.43 -8.86 2.18
C LEU A 199 10.98 -8.90 1.71
N VAL A 200 10.10 -8.19 2.39
CA VAL A 200 8.76 -7.87 1.94
C VAL A 200 8.87 -6.70 0.97
N ASP A 201 8.63 -6.97 -0.32
CA ASP A 201 8.68 -5.95 -1.38
C ASP A 201 7.59 -4.91 -1.21
N VAL A 202 6.37 -5.35 -0.90
CA VAL A 202 5.23 -4.48 -0.62
C VAL A 202 4.47 -4.99 0.60
N LEU A 203 4.30 -4.13 1.60
CA LEU A 203 3.37 -4.33 2.69
C LEU A 203 2.16 -3.42 2.45
N LYS A 204 1.04 -4.01 2.05
CA LYS A 204 -0.27 -3.38 2.00
C LYS A 204 -0.95 -3.50 3.36
N MET A 205 -1.55 -2.41 3.83
CA MET A 205 -2.28 -2.36 5.10
C MET A 205 -3.56 -1.55 4.96
N ASP A 206 -4.66 -2.14 5.42
CA ASP A 206 -5.97 -1.52 5.54
C ASP A 206 -6.69 -2.25 6.67
N ILE A 207 -6.55 -1.80 7.92
CA ILE A 207 -6.82 -2.63 9.10
C ILE A 207 -7.69 -1.93 10.14
N GLU A 208 -8.49 -0.95 9.68
CA GLU A 208 -9.55 -0.30 10.43
C GLU A 208 -9.08 0.19 11.81
N PHE A 209 -8.35 1.31 11.82
CA PHE A 209 -7.77 1.99 13.01
C PHE A 209 -6.61 1.27 13.69
N SER A 210 -6.35 0.00 13.38
CA SER A 210 -5.23 -0.74 13.97
C SER A 210 -3.87 -0.26 13.44
N GLU A 211 -3.85 0.56 12.39
CA GLU A 211 -2.62 1.17 11.83
C GLU A 211 -1.87 1.96 12.90
N TRP A 212 -2.61 2.68 13.75
CA TRP A 212 -2.07 3.52 14.81
C TRP A 212 -1.40 2.74 15.95
N ASN A 213 -1.61 1.43 16.03
CA ASN A 213 -0.89 0.53 16.93
C ASN A 213 0.20 -0.25 16.19
N ALA A 214 -0.07 -0.69 14.96
CA ALA A 214 0.82 -1.51 14.17
C ALA A 214 2.06 -0.75 13.69
N ILE A 215 1.90 0.46 13.14
CA ILE A 215 3.03 1.25 12.61
C ILE A 215 4.06 1.56 13.70
N PRO A 216 3.68 2.08 14.90
CA PRO A 216 4.65 2.31 15.97
C PRO A 216 5.38 1.04 16.43
N GLU A 217 4.68 -0.10 16.52
CA GLU A 217 5.30 -1.37 16.90
C GLU A 217 6.30 -1.85 15.85
N MET A 218 5.97 -1.74 14.56
CA MET A 218 6.87 -2.14 13.49
C MET A 218 8.08 -1.20 13.36
N LEU A 219 7.92 0.09 13.69
CA LEU A 219 9.05 1.03 13.83
C LEU A 219 9.94 0.63 15.02
N GLN A 220 9.33 0.39 16.19
CA GLN A 220 10.05 0.07 17.42
C GLN A 220 10.81 -1.27 17.32
N SER A 221 10.21 -2.28 16.70
CA SER A 221 10.82 -3.60 16.54
C SER A 221 11.87 -3.65 15.43
N GLY A 222 12.02 -2.59 14.63
CA GLY A 222 12.90 -2.55 13.46
C GLY A 222 12.34 -3.27 12.23
N PHE A 223 11.14 -3.85 12.32
CA PHE A 223 10.53 -4.61 11.22
C PHE A 223 10.42 -3.78 9.94
N LEU A 224 9.94 -2.55 10.01
CA LEU A 224 9.85 -1.67 8.83
C LEU A 224 11.23 -1.39 8.21
N ALA A 225 12.22 -1.04 9.02
CA ALA A 225 13.56 -0.72 8.54
C ALA A 225 14.28 -1.93 7.93
N ASP A 226 14.07 -3.13 8.48
CA ASP A 226 14.86 -4.30 8.14
C ASP A 226 14.19 -5.27 7.19
N LYS A 227 12.86 -5.20 7.05
CA LYS A 227 12.10 -6.17 6.26
C LYS A 227 11.24 -5.58 5.16
N VAL A 228 10.89 -4.29 5.20
CA VAL A 228 9.90 -3.72 4.28
C VAL A 228 10.55 -2.75 3.32
N LYS A 229 10.42 -3.02 2.02
CA LYS A 229 10.87 -2.12 0.95
C LYS A 229 9.87 -1.01 0.68
N GLN A 230 8.59 -1.35 0.59
CA GLN A 230 7.51 -0.40 0.32
C GLN A 230 6.34 -0.65 1.26
N LEU A 231 5.73 0.43 1.73
CA LEU A 231 4.59 0.42 2.64
C LEU A 231 3.45 1.19 1.97
N ALA A 232 2.30 0.56 1.81
CA ALA A 232 1.09 1.20 1.29
C ALA A 232 -0.06 1.00 2.28
N VAL A 233 -0.64 2.08 2.76
CA VAL A 233 -1.54 2.07 3.92
C VAL A 233 -2.75 2.93 3.64
N GLU A 234 -3.94 2.43 3.95
CA GLU A 234 -5.07 3.30 4.26
C GLU A 234 -5.08 3.64 5.75
N ILE A 235 -4.97 4.93 6.07
CA ILE A 235 -5.05 5.41 7.46
C ILE A 235 -6.45 5.89 7.79
N HIS A 236 -6.96 5.47 8.96
CA HIS A 236 -8.33 5.71 9.39
C HIS A 236 -8.44 6.74 10.53
N PHE A 237 -9.40 7.65 10.46
CA PHE A 237 -9.71 8.66 11.49
C PHE A 237 -11.18 8.62 11.88
N ASN A 238 -11.54 9.08 13.09
CA ASN A 238 -12.93 9.35 13.41
C ASN A 238 -13.25 10.83 13.16
N PRO A 239 -14.44 11.16 12.61
CA PRO A 239 -14.88 12.54 12.40
C PRO A 239 -14.86 13.42 13.66
N ASP A 240 -15.05 12.78 14.82
CA ASP A 240 -15.18 13.41 16.13
C ASP A 240 -13.90 13.38 16.98
N ASP A 241 -12.81 12.82 16.45
CA ASP A 241 -11.55 12.74 17.18
C ASP A 241 -11.06 14.16 17.59
N PRO A 242 -10.51 14.31 18.81
CA PRO A 242 -10.01 15.60 19.26
C PRO A 242 -8.69 15.96 18.54
N LEU A 243 -8.31 17.24 18.53
CA LEU A 243 -7.12 17.73 17.83
C LEU A 243 -5.84 17.02 18.31
N GLU A 244 -5.77 16.69 19.60
CA GLU A 244 -4.65 15.99 20.22
C GLU A 244 -4.46 14.57 19.63
N ALA A 245 -5.55 13.89 19.26
CA ALA A 245 -5.46 12.60 18.58
C ALA A 245 -4.86 12.75 17.17
N PHE A 246 -5.20 13.83 16.46
CA PHE A 246 -4.60 14.16 15.17
C PHE A 246 -3.11 14.50 15.30
N HIS A 247 -2.71 15.28 16.31
CA HIS A 247 -1.30 15.53 16.61
C HIS A 247 -0.53 14.23 16.82
N HIS A 248 -1.05 13.33 17.67
CA HIS A 248 -0.41 12.04 17.93
C HIS A 248 -0.20 11.21 16.65
N ARG A 249 -1.24 11.12 15.82
CA ARG A 249 -1.20 10.38 14.54
C ARG A 249 -0.24 10.97 13.54
N VAL A 250 -0.22 12.31 13.39
CA VAL A 250 0.77 13.00 12.57
C VAL A 250 2.18 12.73 13.08
N GLN A 251 2.40 12.71 14.40
CA GLN A 251 3.71 12.40 14.97
C GLN A 251 4.16 10.98 14.60
N ILE A 252 3.26 10.00 14.59
CA ILE A 252 3.57 8.63 14.13
C ILE A 252 4.04 8.63 12.67
N LEU A 253 3.32 9.32 11.78
CA LEU A 253 3.70 9.43 10.37
C LEU A 253 5.02 10.18 10.18
N ARG A 254 5.27 11.24 10.97
CA ARG A 254 6.56 11.95 10.94
C ARG A 254 7.70 11.07 11.43
N ASN A 255 7.47 10.22 12.44
CA ASN A 255 8.48 9.26 12.90
C ASN A 255 8.78 8.18 11.85
N LEU A 256 7.78 7.77 11.07
CA LEU A 256 7.96 6.87 9.92
C LEU A 256 8.86 7.50 8.84
N GLU A 257 8.67 8.79 8.59
CA GLU A 257 9.37 9.56 7.54
C GLU A 257 10.73 10.12 7.98
N ALA A 258 10.94 10.31 9.28
CA ALA A 258 12.14 10.93 9.82
C ALA A 258 13.39 10.07 9.58
N THR A 259 14.40 10.65 8.94
CA THR A 259 15.74 10.05 8.82
C THR A 259 16.60 10.43 10.03
N SER A 260 17.06 9.49 10.84
CA SER A 260 18.17 9.75 11.76
C SER A 260 19.08 8.53 11.88
N GLN A 261 20.37 8.75 12.16
CA GLN A 261 21.40 7.70 12.17
C GLN A 261 21.10 6.52 13.13
N ASN A 262 20.16 6.69 14.06
CA ASN A 262 19.79 5.71 15.08
C ASN A 262 18.28 5.38 15.13
N GLN A 263 17.48 5.80 14.15
CA GLN A 263 16.05 5.44 14.10
C GLN A 263 15.68 4.70 12.82
N ALA A 264 14.71 3.78 12.97
CA ALA A 264 14.12 2.96 11.91
C ALA A 264 13.28 3.75 10.88
N GLY A 265 13.13 5.06 11.06
CA GLY A 265 12.47 5.95 10.11
C GLY A 265 13.36 6.29 8.91
N GLY A 266 12.72 6.65 7.80
CA GLY A 266 13.38 6.88 6.50
C GLY A 266 12.52 6.49 5.30
N PHE A 267 11.21 6.42 5.51
CA PHE A 267 10.25 6.16 4.45
C PHE A 267 9.92 7.47 3.72
N VAL A 268 10.05 7.48 2.40
CA VAL A 268 9.74 8.65 1.57
C VAL A 268 8.35 8.50 1.00
N ARG A 269 7.45 9.41 1.38
CA ARG A 269 6.05 9.41 0.92
C ARG A 269 5.99 9.85 -0.54
N PHE A 270 5.59 8.97 -1.43
CA PHE A 270 5.43 9.27 -2.86
C PHE A 270 3.97 9.29 -3.32
N SER A 271 3.03 8.87 -2.46
CA SER A 271 1.60 9.04 -2.70
C SER A 271 0.87 9.41 -1.41
N SER A 272 -0.12 10.31 -1.53
CA SER A 272 -1.16 10.55 -0.53
C SER A 272 -2.43 10.93 -1.28
N ARG A 273 -3.50 10.14 -1.11
CA ARG A 273 -4.74 10.34 -1.84
C ARG A 273 -5.94 10.13 -0.93
N PRO A 274 -7.00 10.95 -1.07
CA PRO A 274 -8.24 10.70 -0.37
C PRO A 274 -8.89 9.36 -0.76
N ASN A 275 -9.46 8.64 0.21
CA ASN A 275 -10.47 7.63 -0.10
C ASN A 275 -11.81 8.35 -0.41
N PRO A 276 -12.32 8.29 -1.64
CA PRO A 276 -13.50 9.06 -2.04
C PRO A 276 -14.79 8.66 -1.30
N TRP A 277 -14.88 7.45 -0.75
CA TRP A 277 -16.05 6.97 0.01
C TRP A 277 -16.07 7.46 1.46
N LEU A 278 -14.94 7.99 1.94
CA LEU A 278 -14.72 8.38 3.34
C LEU A 278 -14.69 9.90 3.56
N LYS A 279 -15.37 10.67 2.70
CA LYS A 279 -15.56 12.11 2.93
C LYS A 279 -16.63 12.36 4.00
N ARG A 280 -16.31 13.10 5.07
CA ARG A 280 -17.21 13.40 6.20
C ARG A 280 -16.98 14.82 6.74
N PRO A 281 -18.00 15.45 7.36
CA PRO A 281 -17.80 16.66 8.17
C PRO A 281 -16.90 16.36 9.37
N LEU A 282 -15.88 17.20 9.62
CA LEU A 282 -14.91 16.98 10.69
C LEU A 282 -15.02 18.02 11.79
N LYS A 283 -15.12 17.55 13.04
CA LYS A 283 -15.23 18.43 14.21
C LYS A 283 -14.02 19.36 14.36
N VAL A 284 -12.81 18.83 14.14
CA VAL A 284 -11.55 19.59 14.24
C VAL A 284 -11.41 20.69 13.18
N LEU A 285 -12.13 20.59 12.05
CA LEU A 285 -12.16 21.61 11.01
C LEU A 285 -13.40 22.51 11.11
N GLY A 286 -14.10 22.52 12.24
CA GLY A 286 -15.32 23.31 12.45
C GLY A 286 -16.51 22.83 11.61
N GLY A 287 -16.58 21.53 11.31
CA GLY A 287 -17.64 20.91 10.53
C GLY A 287 -17.44 20.97 9.01
N ARG A 288 -16.31 21.52 8.53
CA ARG A 288 -15.94 21.41 7.12
C ARG A 288 -15.72 19.94 6.74
N GLU A 289 -16.10 19.60 5.51
CA GLU A 289 -15.87 18.26 4.98
C GLU A 289 -14.40 18.06 4.58
N ASP A 290 -13.84 16.94 4.98
CA ASP A 290 -12.59 16.38 4.48
C ASP A 290 -12.67 14.84 4.61
N TYR A 291 -11.55 14.13 4.46
CA TYR A 291 -11.53 12.68 4.39
C TYR A 291 -11.07 12.03 5.68
N ILE A 292 -11.79 10.99 6.13
CA ILE A 292 -11.41 10.16 7.30
C ILE A 292 -10.64 8.89 6.92
N GLY A 293 -10.42 8.68 5.63
CA GLY A 293 -9.57 7.62 5.08
C GLY A 293 -8.67 8.21 3.99
N LEU A 294 -7.38 7.91 4.08
CA LEU A 294 -6.37 8.38 3.13
C LEU A 294 -5.48 7.22 2.72
N GLU A 295 -5.25 7.08 1.42
CA GLU A 295 -4.40 6.11 0.76
C GLU A 295 -2.98 6.67 0.58
N LEU A 296 -2.07 6.26 1.46
CA LEU A 296 -0.69 6.73 1.48
C LEU A 296 0.26 5.62 1.05
N ALA A 297 1.32 5.99 0.34
CA ALA A 297 2.37 5.05 -0.03
C ALA A 297 3.76 5.66 0.16
N TRP A 298 4.66 4.82 0.65
CA TRP A 298 6.05 5.13 0.91
C TRP A 298 6.97 4.05 0.38
N TYR A 299 8.17 4.44 -0.03
CA TYR A 299 9.28 3.51 -0.13
C TYR A 299 10.29 3.76 1.00
N ASN A 300 10.99 2.71 1.41
CA ASN A 300 12.06 2.79 2.38
C ASN A 300 13.37 3.19 1.67
N SER A 301 13.89 4.38 2.00
CA SER A 301 15.10 4.94 1.37
C SER A 301 16.36 4.09 1.56
N LYS A 302 16.38 3.17 2.53
CA LYS A 302 17.47 2.19 2.71
C LYS A 302 17.65 1.27 1.49
N TYR A 303 16.57 1.04 0.73
CA TYR A 303 16.55 0.12 -0.41
C TYR A 303 16.35 0.82 -1.76
N TYR A 304 16.27 2.15 -1.78
CA TYR A 304 16.08 2.96 -2.99
C TYR A 304 17.41 3.49 -3.51
#